data_AF-A0A0Q8W3V4-F1
#
_entry.id   AF-A0A0Q8W3V4-F1
#
_cell.length_a   1.000
_cell.length_b   1.000
_cell.length_c   1.000
_cell.angle_alpha   90.00
_cell.angle_beta   90.00
_cell.angle_gamma   90.00
#
_symmetry.space_group_name_H-M   'P 1'
#
loop_
_entity.id
_entity.type
_entity.pdbx_description
1 polymer ?
#
loop_
_entity_poly.entity_id
_entity_poly.type
_entity_poly.pdbx_seq_one_letter_code
_entity_poly.pdbx_strand_id
1 'polypeptide(L)'
;MDKFIGIVVAVAIVAVAGWLMFRSWKRRTVRDETLGSYPVPAVHGAPVLDAEVLYVATTPIGEPLERLAVQGLAFRGSAHVEVLPEGVILRIAGESTTFIPTDRLVGAQLASFAIDRGVEPEGLIALTWIAQERGAAEHAEPRVDSYVRARYPGDPARIIQAVNDIAAASVAQRPEQESEASND
;
A
#
# COMPACT_ATOMS: atom_id res chain seq x y z
N MET A 1 -29.51 18.56 44.41
CA MET A 1 -29.50 17.37 43.54
C MET A 1 -29.06 17.71 42.12
N ASP A 2 -29.42 18.88 41.59
CA ASP A 2 -29.13 19.29 40.20
C ASP A 2 -27.64 19.32 39.85
N LYS A 3 -26.77 19.76 40.77
CA LYS A 3 -25.32 19.75 40.55
C LYS A 3 -24.75 18.32 40.45
N PHE A 4 -25.33 17.37 41.18
CA PHE A 4 -24.90 15.96 41.13
C PHE A 4 -25.35 15.31 39.81
N ILE A 5 -26.58 15.59 39.38
CA ILE A 5 -27.10 15.15 38.07
C ILE A 5 -26.22 15.71 36.94
N GLY A 6 -25.89 17.00 36.99
CA GLY A 6 -25.02 17.63 35.98
C GLY A 6 -23.62 17.01 35.91
N ILE A 7 -23.01 16.69 37.07
CA ILE A 7 -21.70 16.02 37.13
C ILE A 7 -21.79 14.61 36.55
N VAL A 8 -22.82 13.84 36.90
CA VAL A 8 -23.01 12.47 36.37
C VAL A 8 -23.21 12.49 34.86
N VAL A 9 -24.01 13.41 34.33
CA VAL A 9 -24.23 13.57 32.89
C VAL A 9 -22.93 13.95 32.18
N ALA A 10 -22.17 14.90 32.72
CA ALA A 10 -20.88 15.31 32.13
C ALA A 10 -19.88 14.15 32.08
N VAL A 11 -19.77 13.37 33.17
CA VAL A 11 -18.89 12.18 33.22
C VAL A 11 -19.34 11.12 32.21
N ALA A 12 -20.66 10.88 32.09
CA ALA A 12 -21.18 9.93 31.11
C ALA A 12 -20.86 10.34 29.67
N ILE A 13 -21.00 11.63 29.33
CA ILE A 13 -20.66 12.16 28.00
C ILE A 13 -19.16 11.96 27.72
N VAL A 14 -18.29 12.31 28.67
CA VAL A 14 -16.83 12.13 28.52
C VAL A 14 -16.47 10.66 28.36
N ALA A 15 -17.10 9.76 29.14
CA ALA A 15 -16.86 8.32 29.04
C ALA A 15 -17.30 7.75 27.68
N VAL A 16 -18.47 8.17 27.17
CA VAL A 16 -18.95 7.76 25.83
C VAL A 16 -18.04 8.31 24.74
N ALA A 17 -17.64 9.58 24.80
CA ALA A 17 -16.71 10.17 23.84
C ALA A 17 -15.36 9.43 23.85
N GLY A 18 -14.81 9.15 25.03
CA GLY A 18 -13.57 8.37 25.20
C GLY A 18 -13.69 6.96 24.65
N TRP A 19 -14.83 6.28 24.87
CA TRP A 19 -15.09 4.95 24.33
C TRP A 19 -15.20 4.96 22.79
N LEU A 20 -15.89 5.95 22.21
CA LEU A 20 -15.98 6.12 20.76
C LEU A 20 -14.61 6.40 20.13
N MET A 21 -13.79 7.26 20.76
CA MET A 21 -12.41 7.52 20.35
C MET A 21 -11.56 6.25 20.39
N PHE A 22 -11.60 5.51 21.50
CA PHE A 22 -10.86 4.26 21.66
C PHE A 22 -11.28 3.21 20.62
N ARG A 23 -12.59 3.08 20.37
CA ARG A 23 -13.12 2.15 19.37
C ARG A 23 -12.74 2.55 17.95
N SER A 24 -12.75 3.85 17.63
CA SER A 24 -12.29 4.36 16.33
C SER A 24 -10.80 4.08 16.13
N TRP A 25 -9.98 4.35 17.14
CA TRP A 25 -8.55 4.09 17.10
C TRP A 25 -8.24 2.60 16.95
N LYS A 26 -8.87 1.74 17.76
CA LYS A 26 -8.69 0.28 17.69
C LYS A 26 -9.11 -0.28 16.33
N ARG A 27 -10.18 0.24 15.72
CA ARG A 27 -10.60 -0.17 14.36
C ARG A 27 -9.56 0.19 13.30
N ARG A 28 -8.97 1.38 13.39
CA ARG A 28 -7.89 1.81 12.48
C ARG A 28 -6.64 0.96 12.67
N THR A 29 -6.18 0.77 13.91
CA THR A 29 -5.00 -0.04 14.21
C THR A 29 -5.15 -1.49 13.74
N VAL A 30 -6.30 -2.13 14.00
CA VAL A 30 -6.54 -3.52 13.55
C VAL A 30 -6.57 -3.61 12.02
N ARG A 31 -7.18 -2.65 11.33
CA ARG A 31 -7.23 -2.62 9.86
C ARG A 31 -5.83 -2.46 9.25
N ASP A 32 -4.97 -1.65 9.87
CA ASP A 32 -3.64 -1.41 9.34
C ASP A 32 -2.70 -2.61 9.62
N GLU A 33 -2.88 -3.30 10.75
CA GLU A 33 -2.12 -4.51 11.11
C GLU A 33 -2.50 -5.76 10.28
N THR A 34 -3.69 -5.78 9.66
CA THR A 34 -4.12 -6.90 8.81
C THR A 34 -3.61 -6.80 7.37
N LEU A 35 -3.02 -5.67 6.97
CA LEU A 35 -2.48 -5.49 5.63
C LEU A 35 -1.04 -6.03 5.52
N GLY A 36 -0.84 -6.96 4.60
CA GLY A 36 0.44 -7.60 4.33
C GLY A 36 0.89 -7.45 2.89
N SER A 37 2.19 -7.69 2.69
CA SER A 37 2.75 -8.01 1.38
C SER A 37 2.63 -9.50 1.08
N TYR A 38 2.89 -9.88 -0.17
CA TYR A 38 2.95 -11.27 -0.57
C TYR A 38 4.32 -11.87 -0.25
N PRO A 39 4.42 -13.19 -0.05
CA PRO A 39 5.71 -13.85 0.09
C PRO A 39 6.50 -13.75 -1.22
N VAL A 40 7.81 -13.55 -1.11
CA VAL A 40 8.71 -13.59 -2.26
C VAL A 40 8.72 -15.02 -2.84
N PRO A 41 8.54 -15.21 -4.16
CA PRO A 41 8.62 -16.52 -4.79
C PRO A 41 9.99 -17.17 -4.54
N ALA A 42 10.02 -18.46 -4.23
CA ALA A 42 11.26 -19.20 -3.94
C ALA A 42 12.23 -19.22 -5.13
N VAL A 43 11.70 -19.13 -6.35
CA VAL A 43 12.46 -18.99 -7.59
C VAL A 43 11.83 -17.84 -8.36
N HIS A 44 12.65 -16.87 -8.75
CA HIS A 44 12.27 -15.73 -9.59
C HIS A 44 13.43 -15.41 -10.54
N GLY A 45 13.10 -14.82 -11.69
CA GLY A 45 14.10 -14.44 -12.69
C GLY A 45 15.04 -13.33 -12.23
N ALA A 46 16.02 -13.00 -13.06
CA ALA A 46 16.78 -11.78 -12.86
C ALA A 46 15.87 -10.54 -13.05
N PRO A 47 16.02 -9.48 -12.24
CA PRO A 47 15.23 -8.28 -12.39
C PRO A 47 15.51 -7.61 -13.75
N VAL A 48 14.44 -7.18 -14.42
CA VAL A 48 14.50 -6.37 -15.65
C VAL A 48 14.94 -4.94 -15.31
N LEU A 49 14.68 -4.50 -14.07
CA LEU A 49 15.14 -3.24 -13.51
C LEU A 49 15.50 -3.43 -12.03
N ASP A 50 16.63 -2.89 -11.61
CA ASP A 50 16.97 -2.66 -10.20
C ASP A 50 17.38 -1.18 -10.06
N ALA A 51 16.77 -0.47 -9.12
CA ALA A 51 17.01 0.94 -8.87
C ALA A 51 17.03 1.27 -7.37
N GLU A 52 18.00 2.10 -6.97
CA GLU A 52 18.06 2.67 -5.63
C GLU A 52 17.02 3.78 -5.47
N VAL A 53 16.21 3.66 -4.42
CA VAL A 53 15.17 4.62 -4.08
C VAL A 53 15.20 4.96 -2.59
N LEU A 54 14.46 6.01 -2.22
CA LEU A 54 14.04 6.25 -0.86
C LEU A 54 12.57 5.89 -0.76
N TYR A 55 12.24 4.88 0.05
CA TYR A 55 10.85 4.57 0.37
C TYR A 55 10.31 5.59 1.38
N VAL A 56 9.11 6.12 1.10
CA VAL A 56 8.49 7.21 1.85
C VAL A 56 7.36 6.70 2.74
N ALA A 57 6.32 6.13 2.13
CA ALA A 57 5.11 5.66 2.80
C ALA A 57 4.26 4.78 1.89
N THR A 58 3.32 4.05 2.50
CA THR A 58 2.20 3.41 1.83
C THR A 58 0.91 4.00 2.39
N THR A 59 -0.05 4.33 1.52
CA THR A 59 -1.35 4.91 1.90
C THR A 59 -2.48 4.20 1.18
N PRO A 60 -3.74 4.33 1.63
CA PRO A 60 -4.87 3.97 0.79
C PRO A 60 -4.85 4.83 -0.48
N ILE A 61 -5.33 4.28 -1.59
CA ILE A 61 -5.48 5.04 -2.83
C ILE A 61 -6.43 6.23 -2.59
N GLY A 62 -6.05 7.41 -3.06
CA GLY A 62 -6.84 8.64 -2.90
C GLY A 62 -6.82 9.25 -1.49
N GLU A 63 -6.15 8.62 -0.51
CA GLU A 63 -5.96 9.16 0.84
C GLU A 63 -4.45 9.30 1.17
N PRO A 64 -3.70 10.12 0.42
CA PRO A 64 -2.24 10.21 0.52
C PRO A 64 -1.74 10.77 1.85
N LEU A 65 -2.61 11.24 2.75
CA LEU A 65 -2.26 11.71 4.10
C LEU A 65 -2.39 10.62 5.16
N GLU A 66 -2.98 9.47 4.84
CA GLU A 66 -3.22 8.37 5.75
C GLU A 66 -2.14 7.29 5.59
N ARG A 67 -1.22 7.19 6.56
CA ARG A 67 -0.14 6.19 6.52
C ARG A 67 -0.67 4.84 6.96
N LEU A 68 -0.44 3.81 6.15
CA LEU A 68 -0.67 2.42 6.50
C LEU A 68 0.60 1.77 7.03
N ALA A 69 0.43 0.87 8.01
CA ALA A 69 1.50 0.06 8.57
C ALA A 69 1.56 -1.33 7.92
N VAL A 70 1.66 -1.37 6.59
CA VAL A 70 1.76 -2.64 5.84
C VAL A 70 3.06 -3.37 6.22
N GLN A 71 2.99 -4.68 6.44
CA GLN A 71 4.15 -5.49 6.81
C GLN A 71 5.30 -5.31 5.79
N GLY A 72 6.50 -4.99 6.28
CA GLY A 72 7.68 -4.73 5.46
C GLY A 72 7.77 -3.32 4.86
N LEU A 73 6.71 -2.51 5.00
CA LEU A 73 6.60 -1.15 4.46
C LEU A 73 6.26 -0.11 5.55
N ALA A 74 6.37 -0.48 6.82
CA ALA A 74 5.97 0.39 7.93
C ALA A 74 6.90 1.62 8.06
N PHE A 75 8.20 1.45 7.81
CA PHE A 75 9.22 2.46 8.07
C PHE A 75 9.82 3.04 6.79
N ARG A 76 10.07 4.35 6.80
CA ARG A 76 10.78 5.04 5.71
C ARG A 76 12.25 4.66 5.72
N GLY A 77 12.89 4.60 4.56
CA GLY A 77 14.31 4.26 4.49
C GLY A 77 14.85 4.17 3.08
N SER A 78 16.19 4.04 2.98
CA SER A 78 16.82 3.68 1.72
C SER A 78 16.36 2.28 1.30
N ALA A 79 16.05 2.12 0.03
CA ALA A 79 15.44 0.92 -0.49
C ALA A 79 15.89 0.62 -1.91
N HIS A 80 15.61 -0.60 -2.36
CA HIS A 80 15.67 -0.99 -3.77
C HIS A 80 14.27 -1.30 -4.28
N VAL A 81 13.99 -0.87 -5.51
CA VAL A 81 12.87 -1.34 -6.33
C VAL A 81 13.45 -2.28 -7.37
N GLU A 82 13.05 -3.54 -7.31
CA GLU A 82 13.36 -4.51 -8.36
C GLU A 82 12.08 -4.88 -9.10
N VAL A 83 12.11 -4.79 -10.43
CA VAL A 83 11.00 -5.17 -11.29
C VAL A 83 11.34 -6.47 -11.99
N LEU A 84 10.55 -7.49 -11.75
CA LEU A 84 10.68 -8.83 -12.30
C LEU A 84 9.44 -9.14 -13.15
N PRO A 85 9.49 -10.11 -14.07
CA PRO A 85 8.30 -10.55 -14.81
C PRO A 85 7.16 -10.99 -13.88
N GLU A 86 7.50 -11.59 -12.73
CA GLU A 86 6.55 -12.12 -11.75
C GLU A 86 5.98 -11.05 -10.79
N GLY A 87 6.64 -9.89 -10.68
CA GLY A 87 6.17 -8.80 -9.82
C GLY A 87 7.25 -7.79 -9.45
N VAL A 88 6.96 -6.98 -8.44
CA VAL A 88 7.87 -5.96 -7.91
C VAL A 88 8.34 -6.38 -6.51
N ILE A 89 9.65 -6.32 -6.29
CA ILE A 89 10.24 -6.44 -4.96
C ILE A 89 10.61 -5.05 -4.44
N LEU A 90 10.15 -4.74 -3.22
CA LEU A 90 10.58 -3.59 -2.44
C LEU A 90 11.43 -4.09 -1.26
N ARG A 91 12.71 -3.70 -1.24
CA ARG A 91 13.61 -3.99 -0.12
C ARG A 91 14.02 -2.72 0.58
N ILE A 92 13.44 -2.46 1.73
CA ILE A 92 13.81 -1.33 2.58
C ILE A 92 14.88 -1.80 3.56
N ALA A 93 15.95 -1.01 3.72
CA ALA A 93 17.02 -1.33 4.65
C ALA A 93 16.48 -1.45 6.09
N GLY A 94 16.63 -2.64 6.69
CA GLY A 94 16.18 -2.93 8.05
C GLY A 94 14.78 -3.54 8.15
N GLU A 95 14.05 -3.67 7.05
CA GLU A 95 12.71 -4.28 7.00
C GLU A 95 12.71 -5.65 6.31
N SER A 96 11.63 -6.41 6.52
CA SER A 96 11.36 -7.61 5.72
C SER A 96 11.09 -7.24 4.26
N THR A 97 11.55 -8.07 3.34
CA THR A 97 11.29 -7.87 1.91
C THR A 97 9.80 -7.97 1.58
N THR A 98 9.31 -7.00 0.82
CA THR A 98 7.93 -6.95 0.32
C THR A 98 7.91 -7.34 -1.15
N PHE A 99 7.05 -8.29 -1.50
CA PHE A 99 6.76 -8.65 -2.89
C PHE A 99 5.33 -8.26 -3.27
N ILE A 100 5.18 -7.70 -4.47
CA ILE A 100 3.92 -7.31 -5.10
C ILE A 100 3.79 -8.11 -6.40
N PRO A 101 2.98 -9.17 -6.43
CA PRO A 101 2.74 -9.98 -7.62
C PRO A 101 2.18 -9.15 -8.77
N THR A 102 2.54 -9.49 -10.01
CA THR A 102 2.09 -8.74 -11.19
C THR A 102 0.56 -8.72 -11.33
N ASP A 103 -0.15 -9.77 -10.93
CA ASP A 103 -1.62 -9.85 -10.97
C ASP A 103 -2.32 -8.95 -9.93
N ARG A 104 -1.56 -8.48 -8.93
CA ARG A 104 -1.99 -7.55 -7.89
C ARG A 104 -1.45 -6.14 -8.08
N LEU A 105 -0.60 -5.94 -9.08
CA LEU A 105 -0.03 -4.66 -9.44
C LEU A 105 -0.97 -3.92 -10.42
N VAL A 106 -1.36 -2.71 -10.06
CA VAL A 106 -2.26 -1.88 -10.88
C VAL A 106 -1.46 -0.99 -11.83
N GLY A 107 -0.34 -0.45 -11.36
CA GLY A 107 0.56 0.36 -12.19
C GLY A 107 1.43 1.30 -11.36
N ALA A 108 2.13 2.20 -12.04
CA ALA A 108 2.91 3.26 -11.44
C ALA A 108 2.70 4.60 -12.17
N GLN A 109 2.75 5.68 -11.40
CA GLN A 109 2.65 7.04 -11.90
C GLN A 109 3.51 7.99 -11.07
N LEU A 110 3.74 9.19 -11.59
CA LEU A 110 4.39 10.24 -10.83
C LEU A 110 3.45 10.79 -9.75
N ALA A 111 4.02 11.25 -8.65
CA ALA A 111 3.30 11.87 -7.56
C ALA A 111 4.13 13.03 -6.98
N SER A 112 3.44 13.99 -6.38
CA SER A 112 4.07 15.19 -5.82
C SER A 112 3.97 15.27 -4.29
N PHE A 113 3.19 14.39 -3.66
CA PHE A 113 3.03 14.40 -2.21
C PHE A 113 2.65 13.03 -1.64
N ALA A 114 3.14 12.76 -0.43
CA ALA A 114 2.74 11.64 0.40
C ALA A 114 2.95 11.99 1.89
N ILE A 115 1.92 11.77 2.71
CA ILE A 115 1.87 12.08 4.14
C ILE A 115 2.27 13.53 4.42
N ASP A 116 3.34 13.74 5.15
CA ASP A 116 3.89 15.03 5.58
C ASP A 116 4.88 15.61 4.57
N ARG A 117 5.04 14.98 3.40
CA ARG A 117 6.02 15.34 2.38
C ARG A 117 5.36 15.79 1.09
N GLY A 118 5.27 17.11 0.92
CA GLY A 118 5.24 17.71 -0.41
C GLY A 118 6.67 17.78 -0.96
N VAL A 119 6.88 17.28 -2.16
CA VAL A 119 8.16 17.40 -2.89
C VAL A 119 8.00 18.34 -4.07
N GLU A 120 9.09 18.60 -4.79
CA GLU A 120 9.01 19.23 -6.10
C GLU A 120 8.01 18.45 -6.99
N PRO A 121 7.31 19.13 -7.93
CA PRO A 121 6.35 18.46 -8.81
C PRO A 121 6.96 17.21 -9.44
N GLU A 122 6.24 16.08 -9.31
CA GLU A 122 6.64 14.77 -9.81
C GLU A 122 7.93 14.20 -9.22
N GLY A 123 8.29 14.63 -8.01
CA GLY A 123 9.46 14.14 -7.28
C GLY A 123 9.29 12.76 -6.63
N LEU A 124 8.10 12.16 -6.68
CA LEU A 124 7.80 10.80 -6.20
C LEU A 124 7.23 9.93 -7.32
N ILE A 125 7.29 8.63 -7.07
CA ILE A 125 6.65 7.59 -7.86
C ILE A 125 5.67 6.89 -6.93
N ALA A 126 4.40 6.82 -7.31
CA ALA A 126 3.39 6.03 -6.63
C ALA A 126 3.23 4.70 -7.37
N LEU A 127 3.50 3.59 -6.67
CA LEU A 127 3.18 2.24 -7.13
C LEU A 127 1.81 1.87 -6.56
N THR A 128 0.81 1.70 -7.42
CA THR A 128 -0.55 1.32 -7.02
C THR A 128 -0.70 -0.20 -7.09
N TRP A 129 -1.15 -0.82 -6.02
CA TRP A 129 -1.32 -2.27 -5.94
C TRP A 129 -2.40 -2.69 -4.93
N ILE A 130 -2.78 -3.96 -4.98
CA ILE A 130 -3.77 -4.58 -4.09
C ILE A 130 -3.04 -5.29 -2.95
N ALA A 131 -3.17 -4.75 -1.74
CA ALA A 131 -2.57 -5.32 -0.54
C ALA A 131 -3.22 -6.65 -0.17
N GLN A 132 -2.45 -7.55 0.45
CA GLN A 132 -3.00 -8.77 1.00
C GLN A 132 -3.71 -8.43 2.32
N GLU A 133 -4.96 -8.84 2.48
CA GLU A 133 -5.67 -8.70 3.75
C GLU A 133 -5.67 -10.03 4.51
N ARG A 134 -5.16 -10.01 5.74
CA ARG A 134 -5.09 -11.18 6.61
C ARG A 134 -6.35 -11.22 7.49
N GLY A 135 -7.43 -11.80 6.96
CA GLY A 135 -8.70 -11.94 7.70
C GLY A 135 -9.91 -12.18 6.81
N ALA A 136 -11.08 -12.37 7.43
CA ALA A 136 -12.36 -12.51 6.73
C ALA A 136 -12.84 -11.13 6.24
N ALA A 137 -12.22 -10.64 5.17
CA ALA A 137 -12.70 -9.46 4.47
C ALA A 137 -13.80 -9.87 3.50
N GLU A 138 -15.04 -9.55 3.85
CA GLU A 138 -16.15 -9.53 2.92
C GLU A 138 -15.89 -8.44 1.88
N HIS A 139 -15.41 -8.85 0.70
CA HIS A 139 -15.61 -8.19 -0.60
C HIS A 139 -14.77 -6.94 -0.98
N ALA A 140 -13.80 -6.48 -0.20
CA ALA A 140 -12.95 -5.34 -0.61
C ALA A 140 -11.49 -5.78 -0.85
N GLU A 141 -10.98 -5.52 -2.06
CA GLU A 141 -9.54 -5.61 -2.36
C GLU A 141 -8.87 -4.27 -1.99
N PRO A 142 -8.11 -4.19 -0.89
CA PRO A 142 -7.58 -2.91 -0.42
C PRO A 142 -6.50 -2.42 -1.38
N ARG A 143 -6.82 -1.35 -2.13
CA ARG A 143 -5.89 -0.69 -3.04
C ARG A 143 -5.08 0.36 -2.30
N VAL A 144 -3.77 0.29 -2.47
CA VAL A 144 -2.80 1.14 -1.79
C VAL A 144 -1.80 1.73 -2.77
N ASP A 145 -1.27 2.90 -2.43
CA ASP A 145 -0.17 3.55 -3.13
C ASP A 145 1.08 3.46 -2.27
N SER A 146 2.17 2.90 -2.81
CA SER A 146 3.50 2.91 -2.17
C SER A 146 4.38 3.93 -2.87
N TYR A 147 4.80 4.93 -2.11
CA TYR A 147 5.54 6.08 -2.61
C TYR A 147 7.04 5.88 -2.42
N VAL A 148 7.77 6.04 -3.53
CA VAL A 148 9.24 6.00 -3.55
C VAL A 148 9.78 7.25 -4.25
N ARG A 149 10.98 7.67 -3.86
CA ARG A 149 11.75 8.71 -4.56
C ARG A 149 12.98 8.08 -5.19
N ALA A 150 13.11 8.18 -6.50
CA ALA A 150 14.31 7.71 -7.17
C ALA A 150 15.54 8.51 -6.76
N ARG A 151 16.69 7.84 -6.66
CA ARG A 151 17.96 8.49 -6.29
C ARG A 151 18.66 9.14 -7.50
N TYR A 152 18.57 8.54 -8.69
CA TYR A 152 19.28 9.00 -9.87
C TYR A 152 18.34 9.58 -10.95
N PRO A 153 18.81 10.54 -11.75
CA PRO A 153 18.03 11.05 -12.88
C PRO A 153 17.70 9.95 -13.90
N GLY A 154 16.51 10.00 -14.49
CA GLY A 154 16.04 9.01 -15.47
C GLY A 154 15.40 7.76 -14.86
N ASP A 155 15.76 7.40 -13.62
CA ASP A 155 15.15 6.28 -12.89
C ASP A 155 13.63 6.39 -12.74
N PRO A 156 13.02 7.56 -12.48
CA PRO A 156 11.57 7.65 -12.38
C PRO A 156 10.85 7.12 -13.60
N ALA A 157 11.28 7.53 -14.80
CA ALA A 157 10.69 7.07 -16.05
C ALA A 157 10.93 5.56 -16.26
N ARG A 158 12.13 5.06 -15.95
CA ARG A 158 12.47 3.63 -16.09
C ARG A 158 11.65 2.75 -15.15
N ILE A 159 11.49 3.17 -13.89
CA ILE A 159 10.68 2.47 -12.89
C ILE A 159 9.22 2.43 -13.33
N ILE A 160 8.65 3.60 -13.68
CA ILE A 160 7.25 3.69 -14.10
C ILE A 160 6.99 2.81 -15.33
N GLN A 161 7.86 2.90 -16.33
CA GLN A 161 7.73 2.10 -17.54
C GLN A 161 7.80 0.60 -17.22
N ALA A 162 8.85 0.15 -16.53
CA ALA A 162 9.02 -1.27 -16.23
C ALA A 162 7.84 -1.83 -15.42
N VAL A 163 7.34 -1.08 -14.43
CA VAL A 163 6.17 -1.47 -13.61
C VAL A 163 4.90 -1.56 -14.47
N ASN A 164 4.65 -0.58 -15.33
CA ASN A 164 3.46 -0.56 -16.17
C ASN A 164 3.51 -1.65 -17.26
N ASP A 165 4.70 -1.95 -17.80
CA ASP A 165 4.90 -3.00 -18.79
C ASP A 165 4.52 -4.38 -18.22
N ILE A 166 4.97 -4.71 -16.99
CA ILE A 166 4.60 -5.98 -16.36
C ILE A 166 3.11 -6.01 -15.98
N ALA A 167 2.56 -4.92 -15.45
CA ALA A 167 1.15 -4.85 -15.08
C ALA A 167 0.23 -5.07 -16.30
N ALA A 168 0.56 -4.43 -17.43
CA ALA A 168 -0.16 -4.61 -18.69
C ALA A 168 -0.03 -6.06 -19.23
N ALA A 169 1.15 -6.66 -19.13
CA ALA A 169 1.37 -8.04 -19.57
C ALA A 169 0.51 -9.05 -18.79
N SER A 170 0.31 -8.86 -17.48
CA SER A 170 -0.58 -9.73 -16.68
C SER A 170 -2.05 -9.61 -17.09
N VAL A 171 -2.52 -8.38 -17.38
CA VAL A 171 -3.90 -8.17 -17.88
C VAL A 171 -4.10 -8.88 -19.21
N ALA A 172 -3.15 -8.80 -20.13
CA ALA A 172 -3.21 -9.47 -21.43
C ALA A 172 -3.21 -11.01 -21.33
N GLN A 173 -2.60 -11.57 -20.29
CA GLN A 173 -2.53 -13.02 -20.06
C GLN A 173 -3.79 -13.61 -19.44
N ARG A 174 -4.72 -12.79 -18.93
CA ARG A 174 -5.99 -13.24 -18.33
C ARG A 174 -6.98 -13.56 -19.46
N PRO A 175 -7.14 -14.84 -19.88
CA PRO A 175 -8.05 -15.19 -20.97
C PRO A 175 -9.50 -15.11 -20.47
N GLU A 176 -10.44 -15.14 -21.41
CA GLU A 176 -11.91 -15.16 -21.24
C GLU A 176 -12.45 -16.33 -20.38
N GLN A 177 -11.94 -16.56 -19.17
CA GLN A 177 -12.43 -17.60 -18.26
C GLN A 177 -13.84 -17.31 -17.70
N GLU A 178 -14.41 -16.14 -17.98
CA GLU A 178 -15.74 -15.75 -17.50
C GLU A 178 -16.88 -16.13 -18.49
N SER A 179 -16.58 -16.61 -19.71
CA SER A 179 -17.60 -16.94 -20.72
C SER A 179 -18.09 -18.40 -20.73
N GLU A 180 -17.43 -19.33 -20.04
CA GLU A 180 -17.79 -20.77 -20.10
C GLU A 180 -18.68 -21.26 -18.93
N ALA A 181 -18.94 -20.44 -17.91
CA ALA A 181 -19.75 -20.84 -16.75
C ALA A 181 -21.27 -20.58 -16.88
N SER A 182 -21.73 -20.10 -18.04
CA SER A 182 -23.15 -19.81 -18.30
C SER A 182 -23.67 -20.56 -19.53
N ASN A 183 -23.50 -21.88 -19.57
CA ASN A 183 -24.28 -22.78 -20.42
C ASN A 183 -24.18 -24.21 -19.84
N ASP A 184 -24.94 -24.48 -18.79
CA ASP A 184 -25.44 -25.83 -18.46
C ASP A 184 -26.75 -25.74 -17.68
#